data_AF-A0A497CUG2-F1
#
_entry.id   AF-A0A497CUG2-F1
#
_cell.length_a   1.000
_cell.length_b   1.000
_cell.length_c   1.000
_cell.angle_alpha   90.00
_cell.angle_beta   90.00
_cell.angle_gamma   90.00
#
_symmetry.space_group_name_H-M   'P 1'
#
loop_
_entity.id
_entity.type
_entity.pdbx_description
1 polymer ?
#
loop_
_entity_poly.entity_id
_entity_poly.type
_entity_poly.pdbx_seq_one_letter_code
_entity_poly.pdbx_strand_id
1 'polypeptide(L)'
;MATMAVDLVSVMGKKCIIVLDAYFAVGPVFSILQKSLDDQGERLIHVVTRAKSNVVAYLDPPSKTGKPGRPRQYGSRLRLMDLFEAMVGQFEQTTIVLYGQSKEVSFLCLDLIWKPIGEKVRFVLVRDGSEQFILMCSDVELLASDIIRAYSYRFKIEVSFKMLKHLMGVFSYRFWTSVWPRIGKSNVSDLSSIKDQHSQRLIRQTANAIEAFMNFGCIATGILQIISLNFHQTIWGKYLGWLRTVTSTIPSEEVVKSVIQEEYYHNFRSFKNSAIYRIIMSKNRKPTVDAMPLAA
;
A
#
# COMPACT_ATOMS: atom_id res chain seq x y z
N MET A 1 2.17 -9.50 6.46
CA MET A 1 1.63 -8.83 5.25
C MET A 1 0.92 -9.83 4.34
N ALA A 2 1.60 -10.81 3.71
CA ALA A 2 0.93 -11.75 2.80
C ALA A 2 -0.24 -12.52 3.45
N THR A 3 -0.08 -12.98 4.71
CA THR A 3 -1.17 -13.60 5.48
C THR A 3 -2.35 -12.65 5.69
N MET A 4 -2.09 -11.40 6.08
CA MET A 4 -3.14 -10.39 6.26
C MET A 4 -3.90 -10.11 4.95
N ALA A 5 -3.20 -10.16 3.81
CA ALA A 5 -3.85 -10.02 2.50
C ALA A 5 -4.78 -11.20 2.21
N VAL A 6 -4.36 -12.43 2.52
CA VAL A 6 -5.23 -13.61 2.42
C VAL A 6 -6.45 -13.48 3.32
N ASP A 7 -6.26 -13.11 4.58
CA ASP A 7 -7.37 -12.95 5.54
C ASP A 7 -8.39 -11.92 5.05
N LEU A 8 -7.91 -10.78 4.53
CA LEU A 8 -8.76 -9.73 3.98
C LEU A 8 -9.54 -10.20 2.75
N VAL A 9 -8.88 -10.88 1.81
CA VAL A 9 -9.51 -11.33 0.56
C VAL A 9 -10.55 -12.42 0.85
N SER A 10 -10.27 -13.33 1.79
CA SER A 10 -11.23 -14.34 2.24
C SER A 10 -12.50 -13.72 2.81
N VAL A 11 -12.40 -12.59 3.52
CA VAL A 11 -13.56 -11.84 4.02
C VAL A 11 -14.29 -11.08 2.91
N MET A 12 -13.55 -10.54 1.94
CA MET A 12 -14.14 -9.79 0.82
C MET A 12 -14.86 -10.69 -0.20
N GLY A 13 -14.42 -11.95 -0.35
CA GLY A 13 -15.01 -12.92 -1.29
C GLY A 13 -14.89 -12.48 -2.76
N LYS A 14 -13.88 -11.68 -3.11
CA LYS A 14 -13.68 -11.16 -4.47
C LYS A 14 -12.26 -11.41 -4.94
N LYS A 15 -12.11 -11.64 -6.24
CA LYS A 15 -10.80 -11.75 -6.90
C LYS A 15 -10.05 -10.41 -6.79
N CYS A 16 -8.81 -10.48 -6.34
CA CYS A 16 -7.98 -9.32 -6.01
C CYS A 16 -6.58 -9.44 -6.60
N ILE A 17 -6.01 -8.29 -6.99
CA ILE A 17 -4.59 -8.19 -7.35
C ILE A 17 -3.90 -7.36 -6.26
N ILE A 18 -2.87 -7.95 -5.63
CA ILE A 18 -2.00 -7.23 -4.71
C ILE A 18 -0.74 -6.75 -5.46
N VAL A 19 -0.47 -5.45 -5.38
CA VAL A 19 0.68 -4.83 -6.04
C VAL A 19 1.73 -4.49 -5.00
N LEU A 20 2.93 -5.05 -5.16
CA LEU A 20 4.00 -5.00 -4.16
C LEU A 20 5.31 -4.49 -4.77
N ASP A 21 6.21 -3.96 -3.93
CA ASP A 21 7.54 -3.56 -4.37
C ASP A 21 8.46 -4.78 -4.57
N ALA A 22 9.71 -4.53 -5.01
CA ALA A 22 10.68 -5.59 -5.28
C ALA A 22 11.18 -6.32 -4.02
N TYR A 23 10.97 -5.75 -2.83
CA TYR A 23 11.30 -6.42 -1.57
C TYR A 23 10.47 -7.70 -1.41
N PHE A 24 9.22 -7.69 -1.86
CA PHE A 24 8.31 -8.84 -1.78
C PHE A 24 8.43 -9.86 -2.93
N ALA A 25 9.39 -9.69 -3.85
CA ALA A 25 9.71 -10.68 -4.87
C ALA A 25 10.47 -11.89 -4.28
N VAL A 26 9.80 -12.62 -3.37
CA VAL A 26 10.34 -13.76 -2.63
C VAL A 26 9.34 -14.91 -2.59
N GLY A 27 9.83 -16.14 -2.67
CA GLY A 27 9.01 -17.37 -2.74
C GLY A 27 7.91 -17.45 -1.66
N PRO A 28 8.20 -17.18 -0.37
CA PRO A 28 7.18 -17.26 0.68
C PRO A 28 5.95 -16.39 0.45
N VAL A 29 6.08 -15.21 -0.16
CA VAL A 29 4.93 -14.34 -0.46
C VAL A 29 4.01 -15.02 -1.47
N PHE A 30 4.56 -15.52 -2.58
CA PHE A 30 3.80 -16.23 -3.61
C PHE A 30 3.15 -17.50 -3.06
N SER A 31 3.89 -18.31 -2.29
CA SER A 31 3.38 -19.54 -1.69
C SER A 31 2.28 -19.31 -0.64
N ILE A 32 2.29 -18.18 0.07
CA ILE A 32 1.20 -17.84 1.00
C ILE A 32 -0.05 -17.41 0.23
N LEU A 33 0.11 -16.53 -0.76
CA LEU A 33 -1.02 -16.01 -1.54
C LEU A 33 -1.72 -17.10 -2.36
N GLN A 34 -0.96 -18.07 -2.87
CA GLN A 34 -1.49 -19.23 -3.60
C GLN A 34 -2.50 -20.06 -2.79
N LYS A 35 -2.44 -20.03 -1.46
CA LYS A 35 -3.35 -20.83 -0.60
C LYS A 35 -4.76 -20.27 -0.53
N SER A 36 -4.98 -19.05 -1.01
CA SER A 36 -6.29 -18.40 -1.00
C SER A 36 -7.03 -18.76 -2.28
N LEU A 37 -7.97 -19.69 -2.15
CA LEU A 37 -8.79 -20.23 -3.22
C LEU A 37 -10.27 -19.91 -2.95
N ASP A 38 -11.06 -19.77 -4.01
CA ASP A 38 -12.51 -19.67 -3.93
C ASP A 38 -13.16 -21.06 -3.82
N ASP A 39 -14.50 -21.08 -3.73
CA ASP A 39 -15.29 -22.32 -3.67
C ASP A 39 -15.13 -23.21 -4.91
N GLN A 40 -14.59 -22.65 -6.01
CA GLN A 40 -14.34 -23.35 -7.28
C GLN A 40 -12.88 -23.85 -7.38
N GLY A 41 -12.04 -23.55 -6.38
CA GLY A 41 -10.62 -23.90 -6.36
C GLY A 41 -9.73 -22.94 -7.14
N GLU A 42 -10.27 -21.82 -7.61
CA GLU A 42 -9.53 -20.79 -8.34
C GLU A 42 -8.89 -19.79 -7.38
N ARG A 43 -7.74 -19.22 -7.79
CA ARG A 43 -7.02 -18.26 -6.93
C ARG A 43 -7.85 -17.00 -6.73
N LEU A 44 -8.04 -16.61 -5.47
CA LEU A 44 -8.71 -15.36 -5.09
C LEU A 44 -7.77 -14.16 -5.12
N ILE A 45 -6.47 -14.37 -4.96
CA ILE A 45 -5.48 -13.29 -4.93
C ILE A 45 -4.29 -13.60 -5.82
N HIS A 46 -3.99 -12.66 -6.71
CA HIS A 46 -2.78 -12.67 -7.53
C HIS A 46 -1.85 -11.55 -7.10
N VAL A 47 -0.55 -11.74 -7.28
CA VAL A 47 0.48 -10.75 -6.94
C VAL A 47 1.12 -10.21 -8.20
N VAL A 48 1.30 -8.88 -8.23
CA VAL A 48 2.16 -8.18 -9.18
C VAL A 48 3.29 -7.51 -8.40
N THR A 49 4.54 -7.82 -8.72
CA THR A 49 5.71 -7.25 -8.06
C THR A 49 6.84 -6.99 -9.06
N ARG A 50 7.77 -6.10 -8.73
CA ARG A 50 9.00 -5.92 -9.52
C ARG A 50 10.00 -7.01 -9.14
N ALA A 51 10.57 -7.68 -10.12
CA ALA A 51 11.64 -8.63 -9.88
C ALA A 51 12.93 -7.92 -9.46
N LYS A 52 13.78 -8.63 -8.71
CA LYS A 52 15.16 -8.21 -8.47
C LYS A 52 15.97 -8.33 -9.76
N SER A 53 16.99 -7.48 -9.94
CA SER A 53 17.84 -7.50 -11.14
C SER A 53 18.57 -8.82 -11.36
N ASN A 54 18.82 -9.59 -10.31
CA ASN A 54 19.44 -10.91 -10.40
C ASN A 54 18.44 -12.06 -10.60
N VAL A 55 17.19 -11.77 -10.98
CA VAL A 55 16.16 -12.79 -11.16
C VAL A 55 16.53 -13.79 -12.25
N VAL A 56 16.26 -15.05 -11.95
CA VAL A 56 16.49 -16.19 -12.84
C VAL A 56 15.20 -16.99 -12.92
N ALA A 57 14.84 -17.40 -14.13
CA ALA A 57 13.75 -18.31 -14.38
C ALA A 57 14.19 -19.43 -15.31
N TYR A 58 13.36 -20.45 -15.45
CA TYR A 58 13.68 -21.66 -16.19
C TYR A 58 12.60 -21.95 -17.23
N LEU A 59 13.01 -22.47 -18.38
CA LEU A 59 12.07 -23.04 -19.34
C LEU A 59 11.45 -24.33 -18.80
N ASP A 60 10.40 -24.78 -19.48
CA ASP A 60 9.77 -26.07 -19.19
C ASP A 60 10.81 -27.22 -19.25
N PRO A 61 10.67 -28.23 -18.38
CA PRO A 61 11.57 -29.37 -18.37
C PRO A 61 11.55 -30.10 -19.73
N PRO A 62 12.70 -30.60 -20.21
CA PRO A 62 12.74 -31.39 -21.43
C PRO A 62 11.96 -32.70 -21.27
N SER A 63 11.50 -33.26 -22.38
CA SER A 63 10.82 -34.57 -22.41
C SER A 63 11.66 -35.66 -21.74
N LYS A 64 11.00 -36.58 -21.02
CA LYS A 64 11.67 -37.71 -20.38
C LYS A 64 12.39 -38.55 -21.43
N THR A 65 13.69 -38.75 -21.25
CA THR A 65 14.57 -39.48 -22.18
C THR A 65 14.57 -41.00 -21.98
N GLY A 66 13.78 -41.53 -21.03
CA GLY A 66 13.70 -42.97 -20.73
C GLY A 66 14.94 -43.59 -20.09
N LYS A 67 16.01 -42.80 -19.87
CA LYS A 67 17.28 -43.26 -19.27
C LYS A 67 17.17 -43.36 -17.74
N PRO A 68 17.94 -44.27 -17.10
CA PRO A 68 18.03 -44.34 -15.65
C PRO A 68 18.47 -42.99 -15.05
N GLY A 69 17.78 -42.54 -14.00
CA GLY A 69 18.09 -41.31 -13.27
C GLY A 69 16.87 -40.43 -13.00
N ARG A 70 17.02 -39.45 -12.10
CA ARG A 70 15.94 -38.49 -11.80
C ARG A 70 15.72 -37.56 -13.00
N PRO A 71 14.50 -37.49 -13.57
CA PRO A 71 14.19 -36.55 -14.65
C PRO A 71 14.50 -35.11 -14.23
N ARG A 72 14.96 -34.29 -15.20
CA ARG A 72 15.16 -32.86 -14.95
C ARG A 72 13.83 -32.19 -14.62
N GLN A 73 13.81 -31.44 -13.53
CA GLN A 73 12.63 -30.67 -13.09
C GLN A 73 12.51 -29.32 -13.80
N TYR A 74 13.62 -28.81 -14.34
CA TYR A 74 13.70 -27.49 -14.96
C TYR A 74 14.47 -27.58 -16.28
N GLY A 75 14.04 -26.80 -17.27
CA GLY A 75 14.74 -26.61 -18.53
C GLY A 75 15.93 -25.67 -18.40
N SER A 76 16.27 -25.01 -19.51
CA SER A 76 17.39 -24.07 -19.56
C SER A 76 17.21 -22.91 -18.59
N ARG A 77 18.30 -22.54 -17.92
CA ARG A 77 18.36 -21.41 -17.00
C ARG A 77 18.46 -20.10 -17.79
N LEU A 78 17.59 -19.15 -17.50
CA LEU A 78 17.58 -17.81 -18.10
C LEU A 78 17.82 -16.75 -17.02
N ARG A 79 18.85 -15.91 -17.21
CA ARG A 79 18.99 -14.67 -16.45
C ARG A 79 18.17 -13.61 -17.16
N LEU A 80 17.11 -13.11 -16.53
CA LEU A 80 16.11 -12.33 -17.27
C LEU A 80 16.62 -10.95 -17.70
N MET A 81 17.59 -10.36 -16.99
CA MET A 81 18.20 -9.10 -17.42
C MET A 81 18.94 -9.23 -18.76
N ASP A 82 19.58 -10.37 -19.02
CA ASP A 82 20.30 -10.61 -20.28
C ASP A 82 19.33 -10.63 -21.49
N LEU A 83 18.05 -10.91 -21.26
CA LEU A 83 17.04 -11.01 -22.31
C LEU A 83 16.63 -9.65 -22.89
N PHE A 84 16.89 -8.55 -22.18
CA PHE A 84 16.71 -7.22 -22.77
C PHE A 84 17.58 -7.09 -24.03
N GLU A 85 18.85 -7.48 -23.98
CA GLU A 85 19.76 -7.39 -25.12
C GLU A 85 19.59 -8.57 -26.08
N ALA A 86 19.39 -9.79 -25.57
CA ALA A 86 19.31 -10.98 -26.41
C ALA A 86 18.02 -11.07 -27.25
N MET A 87 16.92 -10.45 -26.80
CA MET A 87 15.61 -10.55 -27.45
C MET A 87 15.04 -9.19 -27.89
N VAL A 88 15.89 -8.22 -28.22
CA VAL A 88 15.46 -6.85 -28.60
C VAL A 88 14.35 -6.85 -29.66
N GLY A 89 14.45 -7.73 -30.67
CA GLY A 89 13.49 -7.82 -31.77
C GLY A 89 12.15 -8.47 -31.42
N GLN A 90 11.97 -8.97 -30.19
CA GLN A 90 10.72 -9.59 -29.72
C GLN A 90 9.92 -8.67 -28.79
N PHE A 91 10.42 -7.46 -28.51
CA PHE A 91 9.67 -6.50 -27.70
C PHE A 91 8.51 -5.92 -28.49
N GLU A 92 7.32 -5.97 -27.91
CA GLU A 92 6.11 -5.35 -28.43
C GLU A 92 5.94 -3.95 -27.82
N GLN A 93 5.29 -3.05 -28.55
CA GLN A 93 4.97 -1.71 -28.05
C GLN A 93 3.52 -1.65 -27.58
N THR A 94 3.28 -0.93 -26.49
CA THR A 94 1.94 -0.60 -26.03
C THR A 94 1.88 0.82 -25.50
N THR A 95 0.70 1.43 -25.59
CA THR A 95 0.42 2.73 -25.01
C THR A 95 -0.37 2.54 -23.72
N ILE A 96 0.14 3.06 -22.61
CA ILE A 96 -0.53 3.00 -21.31
C ILE A 96 -0.94 4.42 -20.91
N VAL A 97 -2.21 4.57 -20.51
CA VAL A 97 -2.72 5.83 -19.98
C VAL A 97 -2.65 5.79 -18.44
N LEU A 98 -1.73 6.59 -17.89
CA LEU A 98 -1.47 6.71 -16.45
C LEU A 98 -1.70 8.15 -16.01
N TYR A 99 -2.60 8.35 -15.06
CA TYR A 99 -2.90 9.67 -14.49
C TYR A 99 -3.25 10.75 -15.53
N GLY A 100 -3.95 10.35 -16.61
CA GLY A 100 -4.32 11.25 -17.70
C GLY A 100 -3.21 11.51 -18.71
N GLN A 101 -2.03 10.91 -18.54
CA GLN A 101 -0.92 10.99 -19.47
C GLN A 101 -0.77 9.67 -20.22
N SER A 102 -0.71 9.74 -21.55
CA SER A 102 -0.37 8.60 -22.39
C SER A 102 1.15 8.44 -22.45
N LYS A 103 1.61 7.21 -22.25
CA LYS A 103 3.02 6.85 -22.33
C LYS A 103 3.20 5.59 -23.15
N GLU A 104 4.09 5.63 -24.13
CA GLU A 104 4.51 4.45 -24.88
C GLU A 104 5.58 3.70 -24.09
N VAL A 105 5.40 2.38 -23.97
CA VAL A 105 6.36 1.48 -23.36
C VAL A 105 6.54 0.26 -24.25
N SER A 106 7.75 -0.31 -24.27
CA SER A 106 8.00 -1.58 -24.95
C SER A 106 8.10 -2.69 -23.91
N PHE A 107 7.56 -3.87 -24.19
CA PHE A 107 7.61 -4.99 -23.26
C PHE A 107 7.80 -6.33 -23.95
N LEU A 108 8.27 -7.32 -23.20
CA LEU A 108 8.34 -8.72 -23.60
C LEU A 108 7.72 -9.56 -22.48
N CYS A 109 6.73 -10.38 -22.83
CA CYS A 109 6.02 -11.24 -21.88
C CYS A 109 6.49 -12.69 -22.03
N LEU A 110 6.89 -13.32 -20.92
CA LEU A 110 7.40 -14.70 -20.88
C LEU A 110 6.81 -15.44 -19.69
N ASP A 111 6.21 -16.60 -19.93
CA ASP A 111 5.72 -17.48 -18.86
C ASP A 111 6.78 -18.55 -18.57
N LEU A 112 7.47 -18.40 -17.43
CA LEU A 112 8.66 -19.20 -17.09
C LEU A 112 8.52 -19.80 -15.68
N ILE A 113 9.18 -20.93 -15.45
CA ILE A 113 9.20 -21.56 -14.13
C ILE A 113 10.12 -20.77 -13.20
N TRP A 114 9.59 -20.31 -12.07
CA TRP A 114 10.37 -19.64 -11.03
C TRP A 114 10.69 -20.60 -9.89
N LYS A 115 11.97 -21.02 -9.82
CA LYS A 115 12.45 -22.05 -8.89
C LYS A 115 12.03 -21.89 -7.42
N PRO A 116 11.95 -20.67 -6.83
CA PRO A 116 11.50 -20.50 -5.44
C PRO A 116 10.11 -21.04 -5.13
N ILE A 117 9.22 -21.11 -6.12
CA ILE A 117 7.88 -21.73 -5.98
C ILE A 117 7.70 -22.97 -6.85
N GLY A 118 8.56 -23.19 -7.85
CA GLY A 118 8.50 -24.36 -8.72
C GLY A 118 7.38 -24.33 -9.77
N GLU A 119 6.67 -23.22 -9.89
CA GLU A 119 5.54 -23.01 -10.80
C GLU A 119 5.85 -21.96 -11.87
N LYS A 120 4.99 -21.89 -12.90
CA LYS A 120 5.03 -20.82 -13.89
C LYS A 120 4.62 -19.50 -13.26
N VAL A 121 5.41 -18.48 -13.55
CA VAL A 121 5.16 -17.08 -13.24
C VAL A 121 5.26 -16.31 -14.54
N ARG A 122 4.35 -15.37 -14.75
CA ARG A 122 4.43 -14.46 -15.89
C ARG A 122 5.45 -13.36 -15.60
N PHE A 123 6.47 -13.28 -16.41
CA PHE A 123 7.48 -12.24 -16.38
C PHE A 123 7.23 -11.24 -17.49
N VAL A 124 7.14 -9.97 -17.14
CA VAL A 124 6.99 -8.87 -18.10
C VAL A 124 8.25 -8.01 -18.02
N LEU A 125 9.11 -8.12 -19.02
CA LEU A 125 10.29 -7.28 -19.16
C LEU A 125 9.84 -5.96 -19.79
N VAL A 126 10.06 -4.84 -19.11
CA VAL A 126 9.57 -3.53 -19.51
C VAL A 126 10.75 -2.63 -19.82
N ARG A 127 10.67 -1.96 -20.98
CA ARG A 127 11.51 -0.85 -21.39
C ARG A 127 10.68 0.41 -21.40
N ASP A 128 11.07 1.34 -20.55
CA ASP A 128 10.43 2.62 -20.38
C ASP A 128 11.48 3.73 -20.57
N GLY A 129 11.65 4.18 -21.82
CA GLY A 129 12.74 5.06 -22.20
C GLY A 129 14.10 4.40 -21.92
N SER A 130 14.90 5.01 -21.04
CA SER A 130 16.19 4.46 -20.60
C SER A 130 16.07 3.41 -19.49
N GLU A 131 14.92 3.35 -18.80
CA GLU A 131 14.72 2.43 -17.68
C GLU A 131 14.35 1.04 -18.16
N GLN A 132 14.97 0.03 -17.56
CA GLN A 132 14.67 -1.37 -17.80
C GLN A 132 14.36 -2.07 -16.48
N PHE A 133 13.21 -2.73 -16.43
CA PHE A 133 12.81 -3.45 -15.23
C PHE A 133 11.88 -4.62 -15.55
N ILE A 134 11.79 -5.55 -14.62
CA ILE A 134 11.05 -6.78 -14.81
C ILE A 134 9.92 -6.81 -13.80
N LEU A 135 8.71 -7.11 -14.25
CA LEU A 135 7.56 -7.39 -13.41
C LEU A 135 7.31 -8.89 -13.38
N MET A 136 6.82 -9.36 -12.23
CA MET A 136 6.41 -10.73 -11.99
C MET A 136 4.93 -10.73 -11.62
N CYS A 137 4.16 -11.57 -12.29
CA CYS A 137 2.75 -11.80 -12.00
C CYS A 137 2.50 -13.28 -11.71
N SER A 138 1.78 -13.58 -10.63
CA SER A 138 1.35 -14.96 -10.35
C SER A 138 0.19 -15.41 -11.24
N ASP A 139 -0.46 -14.49 -11.94
CA ASP A 139 -1.47 -14.77 -12.96
C ASP A 139 -0.82 -14.85 -14.34
N VAL A 140 -0.95 -16.01 -15.00
CA VAL A 140 -0.46 -16.25 -16.38
C VAL A 140 -1.51 -15.94 -17.43
N GLU A 141 -2.70 -15.49 -17.05
CA GLU A 141 -3.73 -15.06 -18.01
C GLU A 141 -3.76 -13.53 -18.13
N LEU A 142 -3.34 -12.82 -17.08
CA LEU A 142 -3.34 -11.36 -17.04
C LEU A 142 -2.43 -10.74 -18.10
N LEU A 143 -2.98 -9.83 -18.91
CA LEU A 143 -2.26 -9.16 -20.00
C LEU A 143 -1.08 -8.34 -19.49
N ALA A 144 0.00 -8.30 -20.27
CA ALA A 144 1.19 -7.53 -19.92
C ALA A 144 0.90 -6.03 -19.72
N SER A 145 0.02 -5.44 -20.55
CA SER A 145 -0.43 -4.05 -20.38
C SER A 145 -1.11 -3.81 -19.03
N ASP A 146 -1.93 -4.76 -18.58
CA ASP A 146 -2.64 -4.68 -17.29
C ASP A 146 -1.68 -4.88 -16.12
N ILE A 147 -0.68 -5.75 -16.25
CA ILE A 147 0.38 -5.92 -15.25
C ILE A 147 1.18 -4.61 -15.08
N ILE A 148 1.60 -3.99 -16.19
CA ILE A 148 2.34 -2.71 -16.15
C ILE A 148 1.46 -1.61 -15.57
N ARG A 149 0.19 -1.54 -15.96
CA ARG A 149 -0.77 -0.58 -15.42
C ARG A 149 -1.00 -0.77 -13.92
N ALA A 150 -1.23 -2.00 -13.48
CA ALA A 150 -1.40 -2.33 -12.07
C ALA A 150 -0.17 -1.91 -11.25
N TYR A 151 1.05 -2.23 -11.73
CA TYR A 151 2.28 -1.85 -11.06
C TYR A 151 2.48 -0.32 -11.00
N SER A 152 2.04 0.39 -12.03
CA SER A 152 2.12 1.87 -12.07
C SER A 152 1.27 2.55 -10.99
N TYR A 153 0.19 1.92 -10.55
CA TYR A 153 -0.61 2.39 -9.41
C TYR A 153 0.06 2.18 -8.06
N ARG A 154 1.13 1.38 -7.96
CA ARG A 154 1.87 1.16 -6.69
C ARG A 154 2.32 2.47 -6.06
N PHE A 155 2.72 3.45 -6.87
CA PHE A 155 3.18 4.76 -6.37
C PHE A 155 2.10 5.51 -5.58
N LYS A 156 0.81 5.16 -5.72
CA LYS A 156 -0.26 5.76 -4.92
C LYS A 156 -0.08 5.55 -3.42
N ILE A 157 0.57 4.47 -2.98
CA ILE A 157 0.83 4.27 -1.55
C ILE A 157 1.78 5.35 -1.00
N GLU A 158 2.76 5.80 -1.78
CA GLU A 158 3.68 6.88 -1.39
C GLU A 158 2.94 8.22 -1.28
N VAL A 159 2.01 8.47 -2.21
CA VAL A 159 1.12 9.64 -2.15
C VAL A 159 0.26 9.58 -0.89
N SER A 160 -0.33 8.42 -0.57
CA SER A 160 -1.10 8.23 0.66
C SER A 160 -0.27 8.47 1.91
N PHE A 161 0.96 7.95 1.98
CA PHE A 161 1.86 8.21 3.10
C PHE A 161 2.24 9.69 3.21
N LYS A 162 2.46 10.37 2.09
CA LYS A 162 2.69 11.82 2.07
C LYS A 162 1.50 12.58 2.67
N MET A 163 0.26 12.22 2.31
CA MET A 163 -0.95 12.83 2.87
C MET A 163 -1.08 12.56 4.38
N LEU A 164 -0.91 11.31 4.79
CA LEU A 164 -0.97 10.93 6.21
C LEU A 164 0.07 11.69 7.05
N LYS A 165 1.29 11.82 6.55
CA LYS A 165 2.39 12.50 7.25
C LYS A 165 2.20 14.02 7.30
N HIS A 166 2.00 14.65 6.15
CA HIS A 166 2.08 16.10 6.04
C HIS A 166 0.73 16.80 6.17
N LEU A 167 -0.35 16.22 5.65
CA LEU A 167 -1.67 16.82 5.72
C LEU A 167 -2.37 16.49 7.04
N MET A 168 -2.34 15.22 7.44
CA MET A 168 -3.06 14.74 8.62
C MET A 168 -2.20 14.74 9.89
N GLY A 169 -0.87 14.68 9.77
CA GLY A 169 0.02 14.65 10.93
C GLY A 169 -0.09 13.38 11.76
N VAL A 170 -0.46 12.24 11.15
CA VAL A 170 -0.75 10.99 11.90
C VAL A 170 0.46 10.40 12.61
N PHE A 171 1.67 10.83 12.23
CA PHE A 171 2.94 10.41 12.84
C PHE A 171 3.48 11.41 13.87
N SER A 172 2.73 12.49 14.15
CA SER A 172 3.14 13.56 15.08
C SER A 172 2.52 13.41 16.47
N TYR A 173 2.07 12.21 16.84
CA TYR A 173 1.52 11.93 18.16
C TYR A 173 2.60 11.92 19.24
N ARG A 174 2.18 12.10 20.51
CA ARG A 174 3.03 12.01 21.70
C ARG A 174 2.49 10.99 22.70
N PHE A 175 1.96 9.87 22.20
CA PHE A 175 1.59 8.72 23.02
C PHE A 175 2.86 7.94 23.37
N TRP A 176 3.24 7.96 24.65
CA TRP A 176 4.36 7.21 25.16
C TRP A 176 4.05 6.71 26.55
N THR A 177 4.79 5.68 26.98
CA THR A 177 4.71 5.15 28.33
C THR A 177 6.11 4.89 28.85
N SER A 178 6.34 5.19 30.13
CA SER A 178 7.64 5.01 30.79
C SER A 178 8.00 3.53 30.99
N VAL A 179 7.01 2.63 30.94
CA VAL A 179 7.21 1.18 31.12
C VAL A 179 7.64 0.47 29.83
N TRP A 180 7.77 1.17 28.70
CA TRP A 180 8.19 0.55 27.44
C TRP A 180 9.66 0.10 27.51
N PRO A 181 10.01 -1.13 27.10
CA PRO A 181 11.39 -1.60 27.13
C PRO A 181 12.33 -0.73 26.30
N ARG A 182 13.54 -0.49 26.80
CA ARG A 182 14.57 0.21 26.03
C ARG A 182 15.02 -0.69 24.88
N ILE A 183 14.83 -0.21 23.65
CA ILE A 183 15.07 -0.98 22.42
C ILE A 183 16.57 -1.06 22.07
N GLY A 184 17.40 -0.11 22.52
CA GLY A 184 18.83 -0.09 22.23
C GLY A 184 19.11 -0.07 20.73
N LYS A 185 19.91 -1.03 20.23
CA LYS A 185 20.20 -1.22 18.80
C LYS A 185 19.26 -2.24 18.10
N SER A 186 18.32 -2.83 18.85
CA SER A 186 17.37 -3.81 18.29
C SER A 186 16.32 -3.12 17.44
N ASN A 187 15.72 -3.84 16.50
CA ASN A 187 14.54 -3.39 15.75
C ASN A 187 13.23 -3.92 16.34
N VAL A 188 13.30 -4.77 17.37
CA VAL A 188 12.14 -5.41 18.00
C VAL A 188 12.23 -5.27 19.52
N SER A 189 11.16 -4.76 20.14
CA SER A 189 11.00 -4.73 21.60
C SER A 189 10.65 -6.12 22.12
N ASP A 190 11.42 -6.63 23.07
CA ASP A 190 11.04 -7.84 23.80
C ASP A 190 10.01 -7.52 24.89
N LEU A 191 8.74 -7.69 24.56
CA LEU A 191 7.63 -7.49 25.48
C LEU A 191 7.39 -8.69 26.41
N SER A 192 8.04 -9.84 26.16
CA SER A 192 7.83 -11.06 26.95
C SER A 192 8.40 -10.96 28.36
N SER A 193 9.37 -10.06 28.55
CA SER A 193 10.01 -9.76 29.83
C SER A 193 9.10 -9.05 30.84
N ILE A 194 7.97 -8.47 30.40
CA ILE A 194 7.08 -7.67 31.26
C ILE A 194 5.98 -8.55 31.83
N LYS A 195 6.12 -8.92 33.11
CA LYS A 195 5.15 -9.78 33.81
C LYS A 195 4.12 -9.02 34.65
N ASP A 196 4.37 -7.75 34.95
CA ASP A 196 3.47 -6.92 35.76
C ASP A 196 2.21 -6.53 34.98
N GLN A 197 1.04 -6.78 35.57
CA GLN A 197 -0.26 -6.51 34.96
C GLN A 197 -0.49 -5.01 34.71
N HIS A 198 0.02 -4.14 35.59
CA HIS A 198 -0.13 -2.70 35.44
C HIS A 198 0.66 -2.18 34.22
N SER A 199 1.92 -2.60 34.11
CA SER A 199 2.80 -2.27 32.99
C SER A 199 2.27 -2.80 31.66
N GLN A 200 1.76 -4.04 31.63
CA GLN A 200 1.10 -4.60 30.45
C GLN A 200 -0.12 -3.76 30.02
N ARG A 201 -0.94 -3.32 30.97
CA ARG A 201 -2.08 -2.43 30.68
C ARG A 201 -1.65 -1.11 30.08
N LEU A 202 -0.63 -0.44 30.63
CA LEU A 202 -0.12 0.83 30.11
C LEU A 202 0.45 0.70 28.69
N ILE A 203 1.18 -0.38 28.42
CA ILE A 203 1.72 -0.68 27.08
C ILE A 203 0.58 -0.90 26.10
N ARG A 204 -0.41 -1.72 26.46
CA ARG A 204 -1.60 -1.95 25.62
C ARG A 204 -2.36 -0.65 25.35
N GLN A 205 -2.56 0.20 26.36
CA GLN A 205 -3.23 1.48 26.18
C GLN A 205 -2.46 2.40 25.22
N THR A 206 -1.13 2.43 25.33
CA THR A 206 -0.28 3.22 24.45
C THR A 206 -0.32 2.69 23.01
N ALA A 207 -0.18 1.38 22.82
CA ALA A 207 -0.29 0.74 21.50
C ALA A 207 -1.67 0.99 20.87
N ASN A 208 -2.75 0.79 21.63
CA ASN A 208 -4.12 1.06 21.18
C ASN A 208 -4.31 2.53 20.79
N ALA A 209 -3.74 3.47 21.54
CA ALA A 209 -3.82 4.89 21.21
C ALA A 209 -3.11 5.22 19.89
N ILE A 210 -1.92 4.63 19.68
CA ILE A 210 -1.15 4.77 18.44
C ILE A 210 -1.95 4.21 17.25
N GLU A 211 -2.40 2.96 17.35
CA GLU A 211 -3.16 2.28 16.29
C GLU A 211 -4.46 3.02 15.98
N ALA A 212 -5.24 3.40 17.00
CA ALA A 212 -6.49 4.12 16.82
C ALA A 212 -6.26 5.49 16.15
N PHE A 213 -5.25 6.25 16.57
CA PHE A 213 -4.95 7.55 15.98
C PHE A 213 -4.53 7.44 14.52
N MET A 214 -3.68 6.46 14.17
CA MET A 214 -3.32 6.18 12.79
C MET A 214 -4.55 5.79 11.96
N ASN A 215 -5.39 4.90 12.47
CA ASN A 215 -6.61 4.46 11.80
C ASN A 215 -7.59 5.62 11.56
N PHE A 216 -7.80 6.49 12.55
CA PHE A 216 -8.64 7.69 12.37
C PHE A 216 -8.07 8.63 11.32
N GLY A 217 -6.74 8.78 11.25
CA GLY A 217 -6.08 9.54 10.19
C GLY A 217 -6.31 8.95 8.80
N CYS A 218 -6.24 7.63 8.65
CA CYS A 218 -6.56 6.93 7.40
C CYS A 218 -8.02 7.13 6.99
N ILE A 219 -8.97 6.94 7.94
CA ILE A 219 -10.40 7.14 7.69
C ILE A 219 -10.69 8.58 7.29
N ALA A 220 -10.15 9.56 8.02
CA ALA A 220 -10.33 10.97 7.69
C ALA A 220 -9.78 11.32 6.30
N THR A 221 -8.60 10.79 5.94
CA THR A 221 -8.04 10.97 4.59
C THR A 221 -8.98 10.39 3.52
N GLY A 222 -9.52 9.19 3.75
CA GLY A 222 -10.49 8.58 2.84
C GLY A 222 -11.78 9.39 2.71
N ILE A 223 -12.28 9.97 3.81
CA ILE A 223 -13.43 10.87 3.78
C ILE A 223 -13.14 12.11 2.93
N LEU A 224 -11.97 12.74 3.09
CA LEU A 224 -11.57 13.89 2.27
C LEU A 224 -11.52 13.53 0.77
N GLN A 225 -11.02 12.34 0.44
CA GLN A 225 -10.98 11.84 -0.94
C GLN A 225 -12.38 11.60 -1.50
N ILE A 226 -13.27 10.97 -0.72
CA ILE A 226 -14.67 10.77 -1.12
C ILE A 226 -15.38 12.11 -1.34
N ILE A 227 -15.15 13.09 -0.46
CA ILE A 227 -15.73 14.43 -0.61
C ILE A 227 -15.17 15.13 -1.87
N SER A 228 -13.86 15.02 -2.09
CA SER A 228 -13.24 15.56 -3.30
C SER A 228 -13.89 15.00 -4.56
N LEU A 229 -14.05 13.69 -4.65
CA LEU A 229 -14.60 13.03 -5.83
C LEU A 229 -16.07 13.33 -6.07
N ASN A 230 -16.89 13.37 -5.01
CA ASN A 230 -18.34 13.52 -5.15
C ASN A 230 -18.82 14.98 -5.16
N PHE A 231 -18.06 15.90 -4.56
CA PHE A 231 -18.48 17.30 -4.37
C PHE A 231 -17.45 18.32 -4.89
N HIS A 232 -16.62 17.94 -5.87
CA HIS A 232 -15.54 18.78 -6.38
C HIS A 232 -16.00 20.20 -6.79
N GLN A 233 -17.14 20.34 -7.48
CA GLN A 233 -17.66 21.65 -7.91
C GLN A 233 -17.98 22.56 -6.71
N THR A 234 -18.66 22.03 -5.70
CA THR A 234 -19.01 22.76 -4.48
C THR A 234 -17.77 23.18 -3.70
N ILE A 235 -16.78 22.27 -3.59
CA ILE A 235 -15.51 22.59 -2.94
C ILE A 235 -14.79 23.73 -3.66
N TRP A 236 -14.71 23.69 -4.99
CA TRP A 236 -14.09 24.77 -5.76
C TRP A 236 -14.84 26.10 -5.62
N GLY A 237 -16.17 26.08 -5.62
CA GLY A 237 -16.97 27.29 -5.42
C GLY A 237 -16.82 27.92 -4.03
N LYS A 238 -16.47 27.13 -3.02
CA LYS A 238 -16.25 27.58 -1.63
C LYS A 238 -14.80 27.82 -1.27
N TYR A 239 -13.86 27.45 -2.13
CA TYR A 239 -12.44 27.60 -1.83
C TYR A 239 -12.02 29.07 -1.89
N LEU A 240 -11.67 29.64 -0.74
CA LEU A 240 -11.23 31.04 -0.61
C LEU A 240 -9.71 31.23 -0.70
N GLY A 241 -8.95 30.14 -0.84
CA GLY A 241 -7.50 30.20 -0.98
C GLY A 241 -7.06 30.57 -2.41
N TRP A 242 -5.78 30.90 -2.56
CA TRP A 242 -5.17 31.16 -3.87
C TRP A 242 -4.27 29.99 -4.29
N LEU A 243 -4.44 29.53 -5.52
CA LEU A 243 -3.56 28.53 -6.15
C LEU A 243 -2.90 29.16 -7.38
N ARG A 244 -1.57 29.03 -7.47
CA ARG A 244 -0.82 29.48 -8.65
C ARG A 244 -1.26 28.77 -9.93
N THR A 245 -1.59 27.48 -9.83
CA THR A 245 -2.01 26.65 -10.97
C THR A 245 -3.00 25.59 -10.52
N VAL A 246 -4.15 25.52 -11.18
CA VAL A 246 -5.15 24.46 -10.97
C VAL A 246 -4.90 23.39 -12.03
N THR A 247 -4.35 22.25 -11.60
CA THR A 247 -3.91 21.16 -12.49
C THR A 247 -4.94 20.05 -12.67
N SER A 248 -6.03 20.06 -11.90
CA SER A 248 -7.03 18.99 -11.88
C SER A 248 -8.41 19.56 -11.57
N THR A 249 -9.44 18.97 -12.19
CA THR A 249 -10.86 19.26 -11.87
C THR A 249 -11.25 18.74 -10.49
N ILE A 250 -10.61 17.67 -10.03
CA ILE A 250 -10.79 17.08 -8.71
C ILE A 250 -9.83 17.77 -7.74
N PRO A 251 -10.31 18.43 -6.65
CA PRO A 251 -9.46 19.14 -5.70
C PRO A 251 -8.59 18.17 -4.88
N SER A 252 -7.45 18.64 -4.39
CA SER A 252 -6.63 17.84 -3.47
C SER A 252 -7.30 17.73 -2.09
N GLU A 253 -6.90 16.71 -1.33
CA GLU A 253 -7.34 16.53 0.05
C GLU A 253 -7.05 17.76 0.93
N GLU A 254 -5.99 18.50 0.60
CA GLU A 254 -5.62 19.75 1.28
C GLU A 254 -6.63 20.88 1.01
N VAL A 255 -7.06 21.06 -0.25
CA VAL A 255 -8.09 22.02 -0.62
C VAL A 255 -9.41 21.67 0.08
N VAL A 256 -9.82 20.40 0.05
CA VAL A 256 -11.04 19.93 0.73
C VAL A 256 -10.96 20.20 2.23
N LYS A 257 -9.82 19.86 2.87
CA LYS A 257 -9.61 20.11 4.30
C LYS A 257 -9.71 21.59 4.63
N SER A 258 -9.12 22.47 3.82
CA SER A 258 -9.18 23.93 4.02
C SER A 258 -10.62 24.42 4.02
N VAL A 259 -11.42 24.03 3.02
CA VAL A 259 -12.83 24.42 2.92
C VAL A 259 -13.64 23.89 4.10
N ILE A 260 -13.44 22.62 4.49
CA ILE A 260 -14.15 22.04 5.64
C ILE A 260 -13.79 22.76 6.94
N GLN A 261 -12.52 23.11 7.14
CA GLN A 261 -12.08 23.84 8.32
C GLN A 261 -12.73 25.22 8.39
N GLU A 262 -12.72 25.95 7.28
CA GLU A 262 -13.36 27.27 7.19
C GLU A 262 -14.86 27.20 7.46
N GLU A 263 -15.57 26.27 6.81
CA GLU A 263 -17.00 26.03 7.03
C GLU A 263 -17.31 25.64 8.48
N TYR A 264 -16.44 24.84 9.11
CA TYR A 264 -16.58 24.48 10.52
C TYR A 264 -16.45 25.70 11.43
N TYR A 265 -15.48 26.58 11.18
CA TYR A 265 -15.28 27.79 11.99
C TYR A 265 -16.39 28.82 11.78
N HIS A 266 -16.84 29.05 10.53
CA HIS A 266 -17.95 29.96 10.25
C HIS A 266 -19.27 29.47 10.83
N ASN A 267 -19.53 28.16 10.79
CA ASN A 267 -20.78 27.57 11.28
C ASN A 267 -20.63 26.96 12.67
N PHE A 268 -19.61 27.33 13.44
CA PHE A 268 -19.27 26.69 14.73
C PHE A 268 -20.47 26.62 15.69
N ARG A 269 -21.31 27.66 15.72
CA ARG A 269 -22.52 27.71 16.57
C ARG A 269 -23.52 26.59 16.23
N SER A 270 -23.65 26.23 14.96
CA SER A 270 -24.52 25.15 14.50
C SER A 270 -24.05 23.77 14.99
N PHE A 271 -22.75 23.62 15.30
CA PHE A 271 -22.16 22.37 15.79
C PHE A 271 -22.17 22.24 17.32
N LYS A 272 -22.64 23.25 18.06
CA LYS A 272 -22.68 23.25 19.54
C LYS A 272 -23.46 22.07 20.12
N ASN A 273 -24.47 21.56 19.41
CA ASN A 273 -25.30 20.44 19.87
C ASN A 273 -24.87 19.07 19.31
N SER A 274 -23.80 19.04 18.50
CA SER A 274 -23.30 17.79 17.94
C SER A 274 -22.79 16.84 19.03
N ALA A 275 -22.90 15.53 18.78
CA ALA A 275 -22.37 14.51 19.70
C ALA A 275 -20.84 14.65 19.88
N ILE A 276 -20.13 14.98 18.79
CA ILE A 276 -18.68 15.17 18.79
C ILE A 276 -18.29 16.33 19.70
N TYR A 277 -18.95 17.49 19.56
CA TYR A 277 -18.67 18.64 20.42
C TYR A 277 -18.93 18.32 21.90
N ARG A 278 -20.03 17.61 22.21
CA ARG A 278 -20.32 17.16 23.58
C ARG A 278 -19.23 16.24 24.14
N ILE A 279 -18.72 15.30 23.35
CA ILE A 279 -17.61 14.40 23.74
C ILE A 279 -16.31 15.19 23.96
N ILE A 280 -15.99 16.15 23.08
CA ILE A 280 -14.81 17.01 23.24
C ILE A 280 -14.94 17.81 24.54
N MET A 281 -16.09 18.46 24.76
CA MET A 281 -16.34 19.26 25.95
C MET A 281 -16.33 18.43 27.24
N SER A 282 -16.83 17.19 27.22
CA SER A 282 -16.79 16.31 28.40
C SER A 282 -15.38 15.83 28.73
N LYS A 283 -14.49 15.77 27.73
CA LYS A 283 -13.08 15.39 27.91
C LYS A 283 -12.17 16.58 28.19
N ASN A 284 -12.65 17.79 27.92
CA ASN A 284 -11.93 19.01 28.24
C ASN A 284 -11.91 19.15 29.76
N ARG A 285 -10.78 18.80 30.39
CA ARG A 285 -10.59 19.04 31.82
C ARG A 285 -10.73 20.54 32.05
N LYS A 286 -11.79 20.98 32.75
CA LYS A 286 -11.82 22.35 33.27
C LYS A 286 -10.51 22.54 34.06
N PRO A 287 -9.82 23.68 33.93
CA PRO A 287 -8.83 24.04 34.93
C PRO A 287 -9.57 24.01 36.27
N THR A 288 -9.07 23.22 37.23
CA THR A 288 -9.42 23.43 38.62
C THR A 288 -9.07 24.87 38.92
N VAL A 289 -10.08 25.70 39.15
CA VAL A 289 -9.93 27.09 39.58
C VAL A 289 -9.43 27.04 41.03
N ASP A 290 -8.16 26.73 41.19
CA ASP A 290 -7.34 27.16 42.32
C ASP A 290 -6.38 28.20 41.76
N ALA A 291 -6.95 29.33 41.35
CA ALA A 291 -6.17 30.54 41.15
C ALA A 291 -5.73 30.98 42.55
N MET A 292 -4.48 30.68 42.91
CA MET A 292 -3.80 31.37 44.00
C MET A 292 -4.00 32.88 43.82
N PRO A 293 -4.29 33.65 44.88
CA PRO A 293 -4.42 35.09 44.75
C PRO A 293 -3.07 35.64 44.29
N LEU A 294 -3.08 36.36 43.18
CA LEU A 294 -1.94 37.16 42.74
C LEU A 294 -1.59 38.10 43.90
N ALA A 295 -0.42 37.90 44.48
CA ALA A 295 0.16 38.82 45.44
C ALA A 295 0.33 40.20 44.78
N ALA A 296 -0.07 41.22 45.54
CA ALA A 296 0.01 42.64 45.19
C ALA A 296 1.45 43.12 44.96
#